data_AF-A0A4Q2UXP3-F1
#
_entry.id   AF-A0A4Q2UXP3-F1
#
_cell.length_a   1.000
_cell.length_b   1.000
_cell.length_c   1.000
_cell.angle_alpha   90.00
_cell.angle_beta   90.00
_cell.angle_gamma   90.00
#
_symmetry.space_group_name_H-M   'P 1'
#
loop_
_entity.id
_entity.type
_entity.pdbx_description
1 polymer ?
#
loop_
_entity_poly.entity_id
_entity_poly.type
_entity_poly.pdbx_seq_one_letter_code
_entity_poly.pdbx_strand_id
1 'polypeptide(L)'
;MAEEDIRNHRTRCFGHILNLAARAFLWGEDPDSFEREAFTEAAFQVEERELRLWRKRGAVGKLHNIVRFVRASPQRRELMKSLACDQNDEDDYQLFEEERAAIDLELMQNNETRWNSTFLMIQRAIRKREHIDHFIAYLETKTSVPRQRVPIQDQLSPQD
;
A
#
# COMPACT_ATOMS: atom_id res chain seq x y z
N MET A 1 -6.33 -16.82 38.88
CA MET A 1 -5.44 -15.75 38.38
C MET A 1 -6.30 -14.77 37.62
N ALA A 2 -6.21 -13.49 37.96
CA ALA A 2 -6.93 -12.45 37.22
C ALA A 2 -6.31 -12.29 35.81
N GLU A 3 -7.08 -11.84 34.82
CA GLU A 3 -6.56 -11.56 33.46
C GLU A 3 -5.37 -10.60 33.44
N GLU A 4 -5.30 -9.75 34.46
CA GLU A 4 -4.21 -8.80 34.68
C GLU A 4 -2.90 -9.50 35.05
N ASP A 5 -2.94 -10.53 35.89
CA ASP A 5 -1.76 -11.33 36.26
C ASP A 5 -1.18 -12.03 35.02
N ILE A 6 -2.03 -12.61 34.18
CA ILE A 6 -1.59 -13.31 32.95
C ILE A 6 -0.90 -12.34 31.98
N ARG A 7 -1.39 -11.10 31.86
CA ARG A 7 -0.77 -10.05 31.05
C ARG A 7 0.60 -9.65 31.59
N ASN A 8 0.70 -9.48 32.90
CA ASN A 8 1.93 -9.04 33.57
C ASN A 8 3.05 -10.09 33.53
N HIS A 9 2.70 -11.38 33.42
CA HIS A 9 3.67 -12.48 33.32
C HIS A 9 4.04 -12.83 31.86
N ARG A 10 3.38 -12.22 30.87
CA ARG A 10 3.66 -12.47 29.46
C ARG A 10 4.81 -11.57 29.01
N THR A 11 6.02 -12.12 28.99
CA THR A 11 7.17 -11.42 28.40
C THR A 11 6.96 -11.27 26.90
N ARG A 12 6.92 -10.02 26.43
CA ARG A 12 6.86 -9.71 25.01
C ARG A 12 8.21 -10.02 24.37
N CYS A 13 8.23 -10.73 23.25
CA CYS A 13 9.47 -10.91 22.51
C CYS A 13 9.93 -9.57 21.91
N PHE A 14 11.24 -9.40 21.70
CA PHE A 14 11.81 -8.16 21.15
C PHE A 14 11.15 -7.75 19.83
N GLY A 15 10.87 -8.73 18.94
CA GLY A 15 10.16 -8.47 17.69
C GLY A 15 8.75 -7.92 17.88
N HIS A 16 8.03 -8.34 18.93
CA HIS A 16 6.72 -7.78 19.24
C HIS A 16 6.84 -6.34 19.77
N ILE A 17 7.88 -6.01 20.55
CA ILE A 17 8.14 -4.63 20.99
C ILE A 17 8.43 -3.71 19.79
N LEU A 18 9.29 -4.16 18.86
CA LEU A 18 9.57 -3.42 17.62
C LEU A 18 8.31 -3.20 16.78
N ASN A 19 7.45 -4.23 16.66
CA ASN A 19 6.19 -4.09 15.95
C ASN A 19 5.26 -3.05 16.59
N LEU A 20 5.16 -3.03 17.92
CA LEU A 20 4.36 -2.02 18.63
C LEU A 20 4.91 -0.61 18.39
N ALA A 21 6.23 -0.43 18.47
CA ALA A 21 6.87 0.87 18.20
C ALA A 21 6.64 1.32 16.75
N ALA A 22 6.80 0.43 15.78
CA ALA A 22 6.58 0.74 14.37
C ALA A 22 5.11 1.08 14.07
N ARG A 23 4.14 0.35 14.65
CA ARG A 23 2.71 0.66 14.49
C ARG A 23 2.34 2.01 15.10
N ALA A 24 2.85 2.31 16.29
CA ALA A 24 2.65 3.63 16.91
C ALA A 24 3.27 4.75 16.06
N PHE A 25 4.44 4.53 15.46
CA PHE A 25 5.07 5.49 14.57
C PHE A 25 4.27 5.73 13.28
N LEU A 26 3.79 4.66 12.65
CA LEU A 26 3.07 4.75 11.37
C LEU A 26 1.65 5.30 11.54
N TRP A 27 0.92 4.82 12.54
CA TRP A 27 -0.52 5.06 12.67
C TRP A 27 -0.88 6.08 13.74
N GLY A 28 0.07 6.48 14.59
CA GLY A 28 -0.13 7.41 15.68
C GLY A 28 -0.69 6.75 16.95
N GLU A 29 -1.44 7.52 17.73
CA GLU A 29 -2.07 7.05 18.96
C GLU A 29 -3.16 6.00 18.66
N ASP A 30 -3.18 4.94 19.46
CA ASP A 30 -4.13 3.83 19.37
C ASP A 30 -4.25 3.17 17.97
N PRO A 31 -3.17 2.52 17.48
CA PRO A 31 -3.20 1.80 16.20
C PRO A 31 -4.22 0.66 16.18
N ASP A 32 -4.53 0.07 17.35
CA ASP A 32 -5.46 -1.04 17.46
C ASP A 32 -6.91 -0.60 17.18
N SER A 33 -7.33 0.60 17.61
CA SER A 33 -8.66 1.11 17.27
C SER A 33 -8.80 1.42 15.78
N PHE A 34 -7.78 2.03 15.19
CA PHE A 34 -7.75 2.31 13.75
C PHE A 34 -7.88 1.06 12.90
N GLU A 35 -7.03 0.06 13.15
CA GLU A 35 -7.00 -1.16 12.34
C GLU A 35 -8.31 -1.94 12.47
N ARG A 36 -8.92 -1.97 13.67
CA ARG A 36 -10.27 -2.54 13.89
C ARG A 36 -11.36 -1.80 13.11
N GLU A 37 -11.34 -0.48 13.11
CA GLU A 37 -12.31 0.33 12.36
C GLU A 37 -12.15 0.09 10.84
N ALA A 38 -10.91 0.14 10.34
CA ALA A 38 -10.61 -0.12 8.93
C ALA A 38 -11.04 -1.53 8.50
N PHE A 39 -10.75 -2.55 9.31
CA PHE A 39 -11.19 -3.93 9.06
C PHE A 39 -12.71 -4.06 9.03
N THR A 40 -13.40 -3.37 9.94
CA THR A 40 -14.86 -3.37 10.02
C THR A 40 -15.49 -2.73 8.77
N GLU A 41 -15.03 -1.55 8.37
CA GLU A 41 -15.50 -0.86 7.17
C GLU A 41 -15.22 -1.68 5.89
N ALA A 42 -14.07 -2.37 5.83
CA ALA A 42 -13.75 -3.29 4.74
C ALA A 42 -14.73 -4.47 4.66
N ALA A 43 -15.05 -5.07 5.82
CA ALA A 43 -15.97 -6.21 5.90
C ALA A 43 -17.40 -5.83 5.49
N PHE A 44 -17.83 -4.60 5.78
CA PHE A 44 -19.12 -4.06 5.35
C PHE A 44 -19.14 -3.53 3.91
N GLN A 45 -18.02 -3.63 3.18
CA GLN A 45 -17.86 -3.15 1.80
C GLN A 45 -18.18 -1.65 1.65
N VAL A 46 -17.97 -0.85 2.70
CA VAL A 46 -18.17 0.60 2.63
C VAL A 46 -16.88 1.27 2.16
N GLU A 47 -16.57 1.05 0.89
CA GLU A 47 -15.27 1.39 0.27
C GLU A 47 -14.82 2.82 0.57
N GLU A 48 -15.69 3.81 0.38
CA GLU A 48 -15.32 5.22 0.59
C GLU A 48 -15.04 5.57 2.06
N ARG A 49 -15.68 4.91 3.03
CA ARG A 49 -15.36 5.12 4.46
C ARG A 49 -14.00 4.57 4.79
N GLU A 50 -13.72 3.36 4.34
CA GLU A 50 -12.42 2.73 4.52
C GLU A 50 -11.30 3.56 3.89
N LEU A 51 -11.46 3.99 2.63
CA LEU A 51 -10.46 4.83 1.95
C LEU A 51 -10.17 6.10 2.75
N ARG A 52 -11.20 6.75 3.32
CA ARG A 52 -11.03 7.95 4.17
C ARG A 52 -10.28 7.66 5.47
N LEU A 53 -10.47 6.50 6.09
CA LEU A 53 -9.72 6.11 7.27
C LEU A 53 -8.24 5.97 6.95
N TRP A 54 -7.90 5.35 5.81
CA TRP A 54 -6.53 5.24 5.36
C TRP A 54 -5.92 6.60 4.97
N ARG A 55 -6.65 7.48 4.27
CA ARG A 55 -6.16 8.84 3.91
C ARG A 55 -5.73 9.65 5.14
N LYS A 56 -6.39 9.47 6.29
CA LYS A 56 -6.03 10.15 7.55
C LYS A 56 -4.66 9.70 8.10
N ARG A 57 -4.11 8.58 7.63
CA ARG A 57 -2.77 8.08 8.01
C ARG A 57 -1.65 8.60 7.09
N GLY A 58 -1.92 9.65 6.32
CA GLY A 58 -0.93 10.35 5.49
C GLY A 58 -0.51 9.54 4.26
N ALA A 59 0.72 9.77 3.79
CA ALA A 59 1.27 9.18 2.58
C ALA A 59 1.21 7.64 2.56
N VAL A 60 1.51 6.99 3.69
CA VAL A 60 1.47 5.52 3.78
C VAL A 60 0.04 4.98 3.62
N GLY A 61 -0.96 5.69 4.14
CA GLY A 61 -2.35 5.31 3.98
C GLY A 61 -2.89 5.56 2.57
N LYS A 62 -2.49 6.66 1.92
CA LYS A 62 -2.75 6.88 0.48
C LYS A 62 -2.12 5.78 -0.37
N LEU A 63 -0.87 5.39 -0.07
CA LEU A 63 -0.19 4.28 -0.74
C LEU A 63 -0.95 2.96 -0.56
N HIS A 64 -1.46 2.67 0.65
CA HIS A 64 -2.32 1.51 0.88
C HIS A 64 -3.51 1.49 -0.09
N ASN A 65 -4.19 2.63 -0.26
CA ASN A 65 -5.33 2.76 -1.15
C ASN A 65 -4.94 2.53 -2.62
N ILE A 66 -3.81 3.09 -3.08
CA ILE A 66 -3.29 2.87 -4.45
C ILE A 66 -3.00 1.38 -4.67
N VAL A 67 -2.26 0.75 -3.75
CA VAL A 67 -1.88 -0.67 -3.87
C VAL A 67 -3.12 -1.56 -3.89
N ARG A 68 -4.08 -1.29 -3.01
CA ARG A 68 -5.36 -2.00 -2.99
C ARG A 68 -6.10 -1.84 -4.31
N PHE A 69 -6.17 -0.61 -4.84
CA PHE A 69 -6.82 -0.33 -6.12
C PHE A 69 -6.18 -1.17 -7.24
N VAL A 70 -4.86 -1.11 -7.42
CA VAL A 70 -4.18 -1.89 -8.47
C VAL A 70 -4.43 -3.39 -8.30
N ARG A 71 -4.31 -3.91 -7.08
CA ARG A 71 -4.42 -5.35 -6.81
C ARG A 71 -5.84 -5.90 -6.86
N ALA A 72 -6.86 -5.05 -6.70
CA ALA A 72 -8.26 -5.46 -6.72
C ALA A 72 -8.73 -6.00 -8.10
N SER A 73 -7.93 -5.91 -9.16
CA SER A 73 -8.26 -6.45 -10.48
C SER A 73 -7.01 -7.02 -11.17
N PRO A 74 -7.07 -8.27 -11.68
CA PRO A 74 -6.02 -8.81 -12.55
C PRO A 74 -5.75 -7.92 -13.76
N GLN A 75 -6.79 -7.33 -14.36
CA GLN A 75 -6.67 -6.44 -15.52
C GLN A 75 -5.85 -5.18 -15.19
N ARG A 76 -6.04 -4.59 -14.00
CA ARG A 76 -5.24 -3.43 -13.56
C ARG A 76 -3.77 -3.79 -13.32
N ARG A 77 -3.51 -4.96 -12.73
CA ARG A 77 -2.14 -5.46 -12.54
C ARG A 77 -1.43 -5.68 -13.86
N GLU A 78 -2.10 -6.34 -14.81
CA GLU A 78 -1.53 -6.60 -16.13
C GLU A 78 -1.32 -5.30 -16.91
N LEU A 79 -2.28 -4.38 -16.89
CA LEU A 79 -2.14 -3.07 -17.53
C LEU A 79 -0.95 -2.28 -16.96
N MET A 80 -0.77 -2.27 -15.63
CA MET A 80 0.41 -1.63 -15.03
C MET A 80 1.72 -2.29 -15.50
N LYS A 81 1.73 -3.62 -15.64
CA LYS A 81 2.90 -4.35 -16.14
C LYS A 81 3.18 -4.04 -17.61
N SER A 82 2.16 -4.05 -18.48
CA SER A 82 2.33 -3.75 -19.90
C SER A 82 2.83 -2.33 -20.12
N LEU A 83 2.26 -1.35 -19.42
CA LEU A 83 2.71 0.05 -19.49
C LEU A 83 4.15 0.22 -18.99
N ALA A 84 4.59 -0.59 -18.04
CA ALA A 84 5.98 -0.60 -17.60
C ALA A 84 6.91 -1.21 -18.65
N CYS A 85 6.51 -2.27 -19.36
CA CYS A 85 7.30 -2.82 -20.47
C CYS A 85 7.42 -1.80 -21.62
N ASP A 86 6.31 -1.19 -22.05
CA ASP A 86 6.28 -0.27 -23.19
C ASP A 86 7.17 0.96 -22.98
N GLN A 87 7.29 1.46 -21.75
CA GLN A 87 8.21 2.57 -21.41
C GLN A 87 9.69 2.20 -21.59
N ASN A 88 10.02 0.92 -21.40
CA ASN A 88 11.39 0.43 -21.34
C ASN A 88 11.88 -0.09 -22.71
N ASP A 89 10.98 -0.43 -23.63
CA ASP A 89 11.35 -0.85 -24.99
C ASP A 89 11.91 0.31 -25.85
N GLU A 90 11.62 1.57 -25.53
CA GLU A 90 12.27 2.72 -26.19
C GLU A 90 13.73 2.93 -25.73
N ASP A 91 14.10 2.43 -24.54
CA ASP A 91 15.43 2.53 -23.91
C ASP A 91 16.18 1.16 -23.87
N ASP A 92 15.78 0.20 -24.72
CA ASP A 92 16.15 -1.24 -24.64
C ASP A 92 17.66 -1.53 -24.63
N TYR A 93 18.51 -0.62 -25.11
CA TYR A 93 19.95 -0.84 -25.20
C TYR A 93 20.73 -0.67 -23.88
N GLN A 94 20.09 -0.26 -22.76
CA GLN A 94 20.84 0.12 -21.56
C GLN A 94 20.20 -0.22 -20.19
N LEU A 95 19.11 -0.98 -20.16
CA LEU A 95 18.48 -1.34 -18.87
C LEU A 95 19.33 -2.34 -18.09
N PHE A 96 19.61 -2.03 -16.83
CA PHE A 96 20.29 -2.92 -15.90
C PHE A 96 19.36 -4.08 -15.51
N GLU A 97 19.92 -5.25 -15.13
CA GLU A 97 19.13 -6.42 -14.71
C GLU A 97 18.14 -6.10 -13.57
N GLU A 98 18.50 -5.16 -12.69
CA GLU A 98 17.67 -4.72 -11.57
C GLU A 98 16.41 -3.97 -12.02
N GLU A 99 16.49 -3.19 -13.10
CA GLU A 99 15.35 -2.44 -13.66
C GLU A 99 14.38 -3.36 -14.38
N ARG A 100 14.89 -4.32 -15.18
CA ARG A 100 14.07 -5.40 -15.75
C ARG A 100 13.37 -6.21 -14.66
N ALA A 101 14.09 -6.56 -13.58
CA ALA A 101 13.48 -7.25 -12.45
C ALA A 101 12.36 -6.43 -11.79
N ALA A 102 12.50 -5.10 -11.71
CA ALA A 102 11.48 -4.22 -11.13
C ALA A 102 10.16 -4.22 -11.91
N ILE A 103 10.17 -4.44 -13.23
CA ILE A 103 8.96 -4.55 -14.07
C ILE A 103 8.11 -5.74 -13.63
N ASP A 104 8.74 -6.91 -13.48
CA ASP A 104 8.06 -8.17 -13.13
C ASP A 104 7.54 -8.22 -11.68
N LEU A 105 8.03 -7.35 -10.81
CA LEU A 105 7.58 -7.29 -9.43
C LEU A 105 6.15 -6.72 -9.32
N GLU A 106 5.21 -7.46 -8.72
CA GLU A 106 3.89 -6.90 -8.37
C GLU A 106 3.98 -5.91 -7.20
N LEU A 107 3.02 -4.98 -7.07
CA LEU A 107 2.87 -4.21 -5.82
C LEU A 107 2.50 -5.13 -4.65
N MET A 108 3.03 -4.84 -3.46
CA MET A 108 2.79 -5.63 -2.25
C MET A 108 1.79 -4.94 -1.34
N GLN A 109 0.66 -5.59 -1.05
CA GLN A 109 -0.27 -5.08 -0.04
C GLN A 109 0.25 -5.40 1.36
N ASN A 110 0.19 -4.42 2.26
CA ASN A 110 0.51 -4.66 3.67
C ASN A 110 -0.56 -5.54 4.34
N ASN A 111 -0.16 -6.21 5.41
CA ASN A 111 -0.98 -7.15 6.18
C ASN A 111 -0.70 -6.92 7.67
N GLU A 112 -1.76 -6.68 8.44
CA GLU A 112 -1.73 -6.45 9.89
C GLU A 112 -0.95 -7.53 10.66
N THR A 113 -1.16 -8.80 10.29
CA THR A 113 -0.59 -9.96 11.00
C THR A 113 0.91 -10.16 10.76
N ARG A 114 1.49 -9.47 9.77
CA ARG A 114 2.92 -9.56 9.44
C ARG A 114 3.62 -8.24 9.73
N TRP A 115 4.39 -8.23 10.81
CA TRP A 115 4.99 -7.03 11.40
C TRP A 115 5.83 -6.14 10.47
N ASN A 116 6.39 -6.68 9.38
CA ASN A 116 7.20 -5.92 8.43
C ASN A 116 6.50 -5.63 7.08
N SER A 117 5.20 -5.93 6.97
CA SER A 117 4.48 -5.87 5.70
C SER A 117 4.36 -4.45 5.14
N THR A 118 4.11 -3.45 6.00
CA THR A 118 4.04 -2.04 5.60
C THR A 118 5.38 -1.53 5.07
N PHE A 119 6.47 -1.91 5.73
CA PHE A 119 7.82 -1.58 5.24
C PHE A 119 8.07 -2.17 3.85
N LEU A 120 7.72 -3.44 3.63
CA LEU A 120 7.89 -4.10 2.33
C LEU A 120 7.01 -3.47 1.23
N MET A 121 5.79 -3.04 1.58
CA MET A 121 4.91 -2.28 0.69
C MET A 121 5.57 -0.96 0.25
N ILE A 122 6.09 -0.19 1.21
CA ILE A 122 6.77 1.10 0.94
C ILE A 122 8.00 0.87 0.07
N GLN A 123 8.86 -0.10 0.45
CA GLN A 123 10.08 -0.40 -0.30
C GLN A 123 9.77 -0.85 -1.75
N ARG A 124 8.71 -1.64 -1.94
CA ARG A 124 8.24 -2.05 -3.27
C ARG A 124 7.70 -0.86 -4.07
N ALA A 125 6.93 0.02 -3.44
CA ALA A 125 6.35 1.18 -4.08
C ALA A 125 7.43 2.15 -4.56
N ILE A 126 8.46 2.41 -3.75
CA ILE A 126 9.60 3.26 -4.13
C ILE A 126 10.30 2.72 -5.38
N ARG A 127 10.57 1.41 -5.43
CA ARG A 127 11.18 0.76 -6.62
C ARG A 127 10.30 0.81 -7.86
N LYS A 128 8.98 0.97 -7.70
CA LYS A 128 8.01 1.03 -8.80
C LYS A 128 7.41 2.41 -8.98
N ARG A 129 8.04 3.47 -8.44
CA ARG A 129 7.48 4.83 -8.44
C ARG A 129 7.08 5.28 -9.84
N GLU A 130 8.03 5.25 -10.78
CA GLU A 130 7.79 5.65 -12.17
C GLU A 130 6.65 4.86 -12.81
N HIS A 131 6.60 3.54 -12.57
CA HIS A 131 5.53 2.68 -13.07
C HIS A 131 4.16 3.02 -12.45
N ILE A 132 4.11 3.38 -11.17
CA ILE A 132 2.88 3.81 -10.48
C ILE A 132 2.40 5.13 -11.08
N ASP A 133 3.30 6.10 -11.21
CA ASP A 133 2.97 7.45 -11.68
C ASP A 133 2.49 7.39 -13.14
N HIS A 134 3.17 6.63 -14.00
CA HIS A 134 2.75 6.42 -15.39
C HIS A 134 1.40 5.72 -15.49
N PHE A 135 1.17 4.68 -14.67
CA PHE A 135 -0.11 3.98 -14.64
C PHE A 135 -1.26 4.91 -14.23
N ILE A 136 -1.07 5.76 -13.21
CA ILE A 136 -2.08 6.72 -12.77
C ILE A 136 -2.37 7.74 -13.88
N ALA A 137 -1.33 8.32 -14.48
CA ALA A 137 -1.47 9.27 -15.59
C ALA A 137 -2.20 8.64 -16.80
N TYR A 138 -1.88 7.39 -17.14
CA TYR A 138 -2.56 6.66 -18.21
C TYR A 138 -4.07 6.51 -17.94
N LEU A 139 -4.46 6.13 -16.71
CA LEU A 139 -5.87 6.00 -16.35
C LEU A 139 -6.63 7.33 -16.41
N GLU A 140 -5.98 8.45 -16.09
CA GLU A 140 -6.59 9.77 -16.19
C GLU A 140 -6.92 10.15 -17.63
N THR A 141 -6.05 9.78 -18.58
CA THR A 141 -6.22 10.09 -20.01
C THR A 141 -7.23 9.19 -20.71
N LYS A 142 -7.27 7.89 -20.38
CA LYS A 142 -8.04 6.90 -21.15
C LYS A 142 -9.43 6.62 -20.60
N THR A 143 -9.65 6.89 -19.32
CA THR A 143 -10.85 6.37 -18.66
C THR A 143 -11.83 7.47 -18.33
N SER A 144 -12.99 7.51 -18.99
CA SER A 144 -14.05 8.49 -18.67
C SER A 144 -14.84 8.15 -17.40
N VAL A 145 -14.71 6.92 -16.89
CA VAL A 145 -15.48 6.40 -15.74
C VAL A 145 -14.73 6.64 -14.42
N PRO A 146 -15.29 7.40 -13.46
CA PRO A 146 -14.60 7.71 -12.19
C PRO A 146 -14.15 6.48 -11.38
N ARG A 147 -14.94 5.39 -11.41
CA ARG A 147 -14.65 4.14 -10.65
C ARG A 147 -13.40 3.39 -11.14
N GLN A 148 -12.93 3.70 -12.33
CA GLN A 148 -11.76 3.06 -12.92
C GLN A 148 -10.49 3.93 -12.78
N ARG A 149 -10.58 5.05 -12.06
CA ARG A 149 -9.44 5.91 -11.72
C ARG A 149 -9.08 5.76 -10.24
N VAL A 150 -7.81 6.02 -9.91
CA VAL A 150 -7.41 6.27 -8.53
C VAL A 150 -8.01 7.63 -8.10
N PRO A 151 -8.70 7.74 -6.95
CA PRO A 151 -9.21 9.01 -6.48
C PRO A 151 -8.08 10.03 -6.30
N ILE A 152 -8.32 11.30 -6.68
CA ILE A 152 -7.31 12.38 -6.59
C ILE A 152 -6.77 12.53 -5.15
N GLN A 153 -7.61 12.28 -4.14
CA GLN A 153 -7.22 12.35 -2.73
C GLN A 153 -6.20 11.28 -2.32
N ASP A 154 -6.12 10.17 -3.07
CA ASP A 154 -5.20 9.06 -2.84
C ASP A 154 -3.90 9.21 -3.63
N GLN A 155 -3.80 10.17 -4.55
CA GLN A 155 -2.58 10.42 -5.30
C GLN A 155 -1.49 11.00 -4.38
N LEU A 156 -0.28 10.46 -4.53
CA LEU A 156 0.90 10.91 -3.80
C LEU A 156 1.55 12.06 -4.58
N SER A 157 1.94 13.11 -3.86
CA SER A 157 2.70 14.22 -4.42
C SER A 157 4.20 13.93 -4.38
N PRO A 158 5.04 14.68 -5.11
CA PRO A 158 6.50 14.51 -5.01
C PRO A 158 7.10 14.79 -3.62
N GLN A 159 6.33 15.43 -2.73
CA GLN A 159 6.73 15.75 -1.36
C GLN A 159 6.30 14.68 -0.34
N ASP A 160 5.43 13.75 -0.75
CA ASP A 160 4.99 12.58 0.04
C ASP A 160 6.00 11.42 -0.09
#